data_AF-A0A485JGQ5-F1
#
_entry.id   AF-A0A485JGQ5-F1
#
_cell.length_a   1.000
_cell.length_b   1.000
_cell.length_c   1.000
_cell.angle_alpha   90.00
_cell.angle_beta   90.00
_cell.angle_gamma   90.00
#
_symmetry.space_group_name_H-M   'P 1'
#
loop_
_entity.id
_entity.type
_entity.pdbx_description
1 polymer ?
#
loop_
_entity_poly.entity_id
_entity_poly.type
_entity_poly.pdbx_seq_one_letter_code
_entity_poly.pdbx_strand_id
1 'polypeptide(L)'
;MIYIINDEVRFNSSSNKLTSLLTSEEVILTYPAGKCLKLLLDNAYSVVSHNQFFEKVWSDSSAEVATNTLYQNISMIRRSFREISSATIFNDVIRTVPRKGFKINEEINITVLDNNHNENESVESEESEENGTHTENINKNHVAKGIFTTKNTLLIVCFFAAWGIVYISSYFFDMAFQSKSHTIKK
;
A
#
# COMPACT_ATOMS: atom_id res chain seq x y z
N MET A 1 0.04 0.99 -17.35
CA MET A 1 0.34 -0.15 -16.45
C MET A 1 -0.02 0.24 -15.02
N ILE A 2 -0.65 -0.69 -14.32
CA ILE A 2 -0.99 -0.55 -12.90
C ILE A 2 -0.22 -1.63 -12.14
N TYR A 3 0.40 -1.25 -11.03
CA TYR A 3 1.14 -2.15 -10.15
C TYR A 3 0.45 -2.18 -8.78
N ILE A 4 0.32 -3.35 -8.20
CA ILE A 4 -0.06 -3.57 -6.81
C ILE A 4 1.20 -3.98 -6.06
N ILE A 5 1.56 -3.18 -5.06
CA ILE A 5 2.81 -3.29 -4.31
C ILE A 5 2.45 -3.71 -2.89
N ASN A 6 2.91 -4.89 -2.52
CA ASN A 6 2.67 -5.55 -1.24
C ASN A 6 1.19 -5.58 -0.83
N ASP A 7 0.28 -5.76 -1.81
CA ASP A 7 -1.19 -5.77 -1.64
C ASP A 7 -1.80 -4.55 -0.93
N GLU A 8 -1.01 -3.48 -0.72
CA GLU A 8 -1.42 -2.30 0.05
C GLU A 8 -1.35 -1.01 -0.76
N VAL A 9 -0.42 -0.90 -1.71
CA VAL A 9 -0.21 0.34 -2.45
C VAL A 9 -0.38 0.07 -3.94
N ARG A 10 -1.29 0.81 -4.57
CA ARG A 10 -1.46 0.83 -6.02
C ARG A 10 -0.63 1.94 -6.63
N PHE A 11 0.21 1.62 -7.61
CA PHE A 11 0.88 2.60 -8.46
C PHE A 11 0.27 2.61 -9.86
N ASN A 12 -0.23 3.77 -10.30
CA ASN A 12 -0.64 4.00 -11.68
C ASN A 12 0.45 4.77 -12.43
N SER A 13 1.13 4.10 -13.36
CA SER A 13 2.23 4.69 -14.12
C SER A 13 1.78 5.75 -15.13
N SER A 14 0.52 5.76 -15.57
CA SER A 14 0.03 6.77 -16.51
C SER A 14 -0.22 8.11 -15.83
N SER A 15 -0.67 8.08 -14.57
CA SER A 15 -0.94 9.29 -13.76
C SER A 15 0.16 9.61 -12.74
N ASN A 16 1.22 8.80 -12.67
CA ASN A 16 2.30 8.90 -11.67
C ASN A 16 1.77 8.95 -10.22
N LYS A 17 0.70 8.20 -9.94
CA LYS A 17 -0.03 8.29 -8.68
C LYS A 17 0.11 7.02 -7.86
N LEU A 18 0.44 7.18 -6.58
CA LEU A 18 0.33 6.14 -5.57
C LEU A 18 -1.02 6.31 -4.86
N THR A 19 -1.72 5.20 -4.62
CA THR A 19 -2.99 5.15 -3.90
C THR A 19 -2.92 4.03 -2.86
N SER A 20 -3.23 4.35 -1.61
CA SER A 20 -3.39 3.34 -0.55
C SER A 20 -4.65 2.54 -0.80
N LEU A 21 -4.56 1.22 -0.82
CA LEU A 21 -5.72 0.32 -0.89
C LEU A 21 -6.43 0.18 0.46
N LEU A 22 -5.78 0.61 1.56
CA LEU A 22 -6.32 0.55 2.91
C LEU A 22 -7.06 1.85 3.27
N THR A 23 -6.45 3.01 3.00
CA THR A 23 -6.97 4.33 3.41
C THR A 23 -7.58 5.12 2.27
N SER A 24 -7.37 4.70 1.01
CA SER A 24 -7.72 5.47 -0.20
C SER A 24 -7.03 6.83 -0.32
N GLU A 25 -6.03 7.11 0.51
CA GLU A 25 -5.17 8.29 0.37
C GLU A 25 -4.31 8.19 -0.88
N GLU A 26 -3.92 9.34 -1.43
CA GLU A 26 -3.20 9.42 -2.69
C GLU A 26 -2.01 10.37 -2.60
N VAL A 27 -0.93 10.01 -3.27
CA VAL A 27 0.26 10.85 -3.43
C VAL A 27 0.66 10.86 -4.91
N ILE A 28 0.81 12.06 -5.46
CA ILE A 28 1.24 12.26 -6.86
C ILE A 28 2.76 12.42 -6.88
N LEU A 29 3.43 11.56 -7.65
CA LEU A 29 4.86 11.68 -7.92
C LEU A 29 5.10 12.71 -9.03
N THR A 30 6.26 13.36 -9.02
CA THR A 30 6.70 14.11 -10.19
C THR A 30 6.87 13.18 -11.39
N TYR A 31 6.78 13.72 -12.59
CA TYR A 31 6.99 12.95 -13.82
C TYR A 31 8.29 12.11 -13.82
N PRO A 32 9.48 12.67 -13.53
CA PRO A 32 10.70 11.87 -13.46
C PRO A 32 10.69 10.83 -12.35
N ALA A 33 10.11 11.13 -11.17
CA ALA A 33 9.99 10.17 -10.08
C ALA A 33 9.09 8.99 -10.46
N GLY A 34 7.95 9.26 -11.09
CA GLY A 34 7.04 8.22 -11.59
C GLY A 34 7.70 7.32 -12.64
N LYS A 35 8.44 7.89 -13.60
CA LYS A 35 9.23 7.12 -14.56
C LYS A 35 10.33 6.28 -13.89
N CYS A 36 11.05 6.84 -12.91
CA CYS A 36 12.06 6.11 -12.14
C CYS A 36 11.44 4.92 -11.41
N LEU A 37 10.29 5.13 -10.75
CA LEU A 37 9.57 4.06 -10.06
C LEU A 37 9.11 2.99 -11.04
N LYS A 38 8.53 3.37 -12.18
CA LYS A 38 8.13 2.42 -13.22
C LYS A 38 9.32 1.55 -13.67
N LEU A 39 10.46 2.17 -13.97
CA LEU A 39 11.66 1.46 -14.41
C LEU A 39 12.15 0.44 -13.35
N LEU A 40 12.07 0.81 -12.06
CA LEU A 40 12.39 -0.09 -10.95
C LEU A 40 11.41 -1.26 -10.84
N LEU A 41 10.11 -1.01 -11.00
CA LEU A 41 9.07 -2.05 -10.92
C LEU A 41 9.12 -2.99 -12.13
N ASP A 42 9.40 -2.48 -13.33
CA ASP A 42 9.61 -3.29 -14.54
C ASP A 42 10.82 -4.22 -14.40
N ASN A 43 11.83 -3.81 -13.62
CA ASN A 43 13.04 -4.58 -13.36
C ASN A 43 13.11 -5.01 -11.88
N ALA A 44 11.96 -5.36 -11.31
CA ALA A 44 11.85 -5.73 -9.90
C ALA A 44 12.96 -6.70 -9.49
N TYR A 45 13.54 -6.44 -8.31
CA TYR A 45 14.62 -7.22 -7.69
C TYR A 45 15.98 -7.20 -8.42
N SER A 46 16.02 -6.74 -9.67
CA SER A 46 17.26 -6.54 -10.43
C SER A 46 17.82 -5.14 -10.22
N VAL A 47 19.14 -5.00 -10.28
CA VAL A 47 19.79 -3.68 -10.15
C VAL A 47 19.60 -2.89 -11.43
N VAL A 48 18.87 -1.78 -11.34
CA VAL A 48 18.82 -0.75 -12.37
C VAL A 48 19.98 0.20 -12.14
N SER A 49 20.88 0.30 -13.12
CA SER A 49 22.07 1.13 -13.04
C SER A 49 21.78 2.62 -13.19
N HIS A 50 22.67 3.48 -12.68
CA HIS A 50 22.57 4.93 -12.88
C HIS A 50 22.43 5.32 -14.36
N ASN A 51 23.22 4.69 -15.23
CA ASN A 51 23.19 4.95 -16.68
C ASN A 51 21.82 4.58 -17.28
N GLN A 52 21.24 3.44 -16.88
CA GLN A 52 19.90 3.06 -17.34
C GLN A 52 18.83 4.07 -16.91
N PHE A 53 18.94 4.68 -15.73
CA PHE A 53 18.03 5.77 -15.35
C PHE A 53 18.17 6.97 -16.27
N PHE A 54 19.39 7.46 -16.51
CA PHE A 54 19.60 8.60 -17.40
C PHE A 54 19.11 8.31 -18.81
N GLU A 55 19.42 7.13 -19.35
CA GLU A 55 19.00 6.73 -20.68
C GLU A 55 17.48 6.56 -20.79
N LYS A 56 16.80 5.94 -19.83
CA LYS A 56 15.37 5.61 -19.97
C LYS A 56 14.42 6.70 -19.48
N VAL A 57 14.84 7.53 -18.53
CA VAL A 57 13.97 8.56 -17.93
C VAL A 57 14.19 9.93 -18.57
N TRP A 58 15.42 10.22 -19.02
CA TRP A 58 15.83 11.50 -19.58
C TRP A 58 16.43 11.41 -20.99
N SER A 59 16.14 10.34 -21.76
CA SER A 59 16.59 10.19 -23.16
C SER A 59 16.39 11.43 -24.01
N ASP A 60 15.23 12.08 -23.83
CA ASP A 60 14.76 13.15 -24.70
C ASP A 60 15.12 14.55 -24.15
N SER A 61 15.87 14.60 -23.04
CA SER A 61 16.32 15.87 -22.47
C SER A 61 17.48 16.42 -23.28
N SER A 62 17.35 17.67 -23.73
CA SER A 62 18.44 18.40 -24.39
C SER A 62 19.55 18.83 -23.43
N ALA A 63 19.29 18.79 -22.12
CA ALA A 63 20.23 19.18 -21.08
C ALA A 63 20.74 17.96 -20.31
N GLU A 64 22.03 18.00 -19.95
CA GLU A 64 22.61 16.97 -19.09
C GLU A 64 22.00 17.06 -17.68
N VAL A 65 21.45 15.95 -17.21
CA VAL A 65 20.81 15.87 -15.89
C VAL A 65 21.84 15.45 -14.85
N ALA A 66 22.02 16.28 -13.84
CA ALA A 66 22.97 16.02 -12.77
C ALA A 66 22.55 14.80 -11.92
N THR A 67 23.54 14.11 -11.37
CA THR A 67 23.31 12.86 -10.61
C THR A 67 22.47 13.07 -9.35
N ASN A 68 22.60 14.23 -8.69
CA ASN A 68 21.78 14.59 -7.53
C ASN A 68 20.27 14.56 -7.86
N THR A 69 19.87 14.90 -9.08
CA THR A 69 18.46 14.85 -9.52
C THR A 69 17.92 13.42 -9.46
N LEU A 70 18.69 12.42 -9.88
CA LEU A 70 18.30 11.02 -9.74
C LEU A 70 18.09 10.65 -8.26
N TYR A 71 19.05 11.00 -7.39
CA TYR A 71 18.93 10.72 -5.95
C TYR A 71 17.73 11.43 -5.30
N GLN A 72 17.40 12.66 -5.72
CA GLN A 72 16.22 13.38 -5.26
C GLN A 72 14.93 12.65 -5.64
N ASN A 73 14.83 12.14 -6.88
CA ASN A 73 13.68 11.35 -7.32
C ASN A 73 13.54 10.05 -6.50
N ILE A 74 14.64 9.31 -6.27
CA ILE A 74 14.60 8.12 -5.43
C ILE A 74 14.18 8.46 -3.98
N SER A 75 14.69 9.57 -3.43
CA SER A 75 14.31 10.04 -2.09
C SER A 75 12.82 10.38 -1.99
N MET A 76 12.29 11.09 -3.00
CA MET A 76 10.86 11.40 -3.09
C MET A 76 10.02 10.14 -3.10
N ILE A 77 10.34 9.16 -3.95
CA ILE A 77 9.59 7.90 -4.04
C ILE A 77 9.57 7.20 -2.68
N ARG A 78 10.73 7.03 -2.03
CA ARG A 78 10.81 6.41 -0.70
C ARG A 78 9.96 7.14 0.34
N ARG A 79 9.93 8.48 0.30
CA ARG A 79 9.09 9.28 1.21
C ARG A 79 7.60 9.06 0.93
N SER A 80 7.19 9.08 -0.33
CA SER A 80 5.79 8.89 -0.70
C SER A 80 5.25 7.52 -0.28
N PHE A 81 6.07 6.46 -0.33
CA PHE A 81 5.67 5.15 0.20
C PHE A 81 5.43 5.16 1.72
N ARG A 82 6.26 5.87 2.49
CA ARG A 82 6.08 6.01 3.95
C ARG A 82 4.91 6.91 4.34
N GLU A 83 4.53 7.82 3.44
CA GLU A 83 3.38 8.70 3.63
C GLU A 83 2.07 7.95 3.43
N ILE A 84 2.02 7.06 2.43
CA ILE A 84 0.78 6.41 2.00
C ILE A 84 0.49 5.07 2.69
N SER A 85 1.50 4.43 3.30
CA SER A 85 1.31 3.24 4.13
C SER A 85 2.14 3.31 5.42
N SER A 86 1.53 2.87 6.51
CA SER A 86 2.17 2.72 7.82
C SER A 86 2.90 1.38 7.99
N ALA A 87 2.81 0.46 7.03
CA ALA A 87 3.48 -0.83 7.12
C ALA A 87 5.00 -0.65 7.05
N THR A 88 5.71 -1.25 8.01
CA THR A 88 7.16 -1.06 8.19
C THR A 88 7.97 -1.46 6.95
N ILE A 89 7.47 -2.39 6.14
CA ILE A 89 8.12 -2.85 4.91
C ILE A 89 8.35 -1.71 3.90
N PHE A 90 7.47 -0.71 3.86
CA PHE A 90 7.59 0.44 2.94
C PHE A 90 8.71 1.42 3.31
N ASN A 91 9.29 1.31 4.51
CA ASN A 91 10.48 2.09 4.88
C ASN A 91 11.69 1.77 3.98
N ASP A 92 11.65 0.62 3.32
CA ASP A 92 12.78 0.06 2.59
C ASP A 92 12.39 -0.52 1.21
N VAL A 93 11.34 0.03 0.61
CA VAL A 93 10.85 -0.37 -0.71
C VAL A 93 11.91 -0.34 -1.83
N ILE A 94 12.84 0.62 -1.80
CA ILE A 94 13.94 0.75 -2.76
C ILE A 94 15.27 0.65 -2.03
N ARG A 95 16.08 -0.37 -2.34
CA ARG A 95 17.44 -0.56 -1.84
C ARG A 95 18.46 0.13 -2.74
N THR A 96 19.44 0.79 -2.13
CA THR A 96 20.61 1.33 -2.84
C THR A 96 21.68 0.24 -2.96
N VAL A 97 22.21 0.04 -4.17
CA VAL A 97 23.38 -0.80 -4.40
C VAL A 97 24.58 0.11 -4.68
N PRO A 98 25.53 0.25 -3.74
CA PRO A 98 26.62 1.22 -3.84
C PRO A 98 27.37 1.12 -5.17
N ARG A 99 27.60 2.28 -5.80
CA ARG A 99 28.30 2.44 -7.09
C ARG A 99 27.66 1.73 -8.29
N LYS A 100 26.53 1.04 -8.12
CA LYS A 100 25.84 0.32 -9.19
C LYS A 100 24.51 0.98 -9.55
N GLY A 101 23.65 1.24 -8.56
CA GLY A 101 22.32 1.78 -8.80
C GLY A 101 21.32 1.44 -7.71
N PHE A 102 20.10 1.09 -8.11
CA PHE A 102 18.97 0.86 -7.21
C PHE A 102 18.18 -0.38 -7.62
N LYS A 103 17.49 -1.00 -6.67
CA LYS A 103 16.55 -2.11 -6.92
C LYS A 103 15.38 -2.06 -5.94
N ILE A 104 14.28 -2.71 -6.28
CA ILE A 104 13.22 -3.00 -5.31
C ILE A 104 13.73 -4.04 -4.30
N ASN A 105 13.36 -3.89 -3.02
CA ASN A 105 13.62 -4.90 -1.99
C ASN A 105 12.89 -6.22 -2.35
N GLU A 106 13.61 -7.33 -2.31
CA GLU A 106 13.10 -8.68 -2.59
C GLU A 106 11.92 -9.13 -1.71
N GLU A 107 11.75 -8.51 -0.54
CA GLU A 107 10.64 -8.79 0.37
C GLU A 107 9.33 -8.11 -0.07
N ILE A 108 9.38 -7.14 -0.99
CA ILE A 108 8.18 -6.45 -1.51
C ILE A 108 7.55 -7.30 -2.60
N ASN A 109 6.31 -7.75 -2.40
CA ASN A 109 5.55 -8.39 -3.48
C ASN A 109 5.12 -7.35 -4.54
N ILE A 110 5.22 -7.70 -5.82
CA ILE A 110 4.76 -6.85 -6.93
C ILE A 110 3.86 -7.69 -7.84
N THR A 111 2.64 -7.20 -8.05
CA THR A 111 1.69 -7.74 -9.04
C THR A 111 1.38 -6.68 -10.09
N VAL A 112 1.43 -7.05 -11.37
CA VAL A 112 1.07 -6.15 -12.48
C VAL A 112 -0.35 -6.47 -12.93
N LEU A 113 -1.19 -5.45 -13.07
CA LEU A 113 -2.51 -5.58 -13.66
C LEU A 113 -2.41 -5.20 -15.14
N ASP A 114 -2.51 -6.22 -16.00
CA ASP A 114 -2.60 -6.04 -17.45
C ASP A 114 -4.04 -5.75 -17.84
N ASN A 115 -4.27 -4.54 -18.35
CA ASN A 115 -5.53 -4.18 -19.00
C ASN A 115 -5.49 -4.70 -20.44
N ASN A 116 -5.62 -6.00 -20.66
CA ASN A 116 -5.84 -6.56 -22.00
C ASN A 116 -7.08 -7.46 -22.01
N HIS A 117 -8.17 -6.84 -22.50
CA HIS A 117 -9.38 -7.36 -23.15
C HIS A 117 -10.10 -8.63 -22.65
N ASN A 118 -11.34 -8.43 -22.18
CA ASN A 118 -12.51 -9.23 -22.56
C ASN A 118 -13.74 -8.31 -22.66
N GLU A 119 -13.74 -7.40 -23.63
CA GLU A 119 -14.97 -6.80 -24.15
C GLU A 119 -14.77 -6.62 -25.65
N ASN A 120 -15.11 -7.66 -26.42
CA ASN A 120 -15.38 -7.61 -27.85
C ASN A 120 -16.42 -8.69 -28.18
N GLU A 121 -17.69 -8.31 -28.06
CA GLU A 121 -18.85 -8.77 -28.84
C GLU A 121 -20.01 -7.89 -28.33
N SER A 122 -20.69 -7.04 -29.10
CA SER A 122 -20.59 -6.62 -30.50
C SER A 122 -21.48 -5.37 -30.64
N VAL A 123 -21.17 -4.61 -31.68
CA VAL A 123 -21.75 -3.34 -32.15
C VAL A 123 -23.25 -3.39 -32.50
N GLU A 124 -23.90 -2.22 -32.32
CA GLU A 124 -25.22 -1.74 -32.85
C GLU A 124 -26.48 -2.56 -32.58
N SER A 125 -27.50 -1.95 -31.96
CA SER A 125 -28.59 -1.31 -32.71
C SER A 125 -29.71 -0.83 -31.76
N GLU A 126 -30.31 0.30 -32.14
CA GLU A 126 -31.53 0.86 -31.57
C GLU A 126 -32.72 -0.14 -31.62
N GLU A 127 -33.71 0.18 -30.78
CA GLU A 127 -35.16 -0.04 -30.94
C GLU A 127 -35.84 -0.79 -29.79
N SER A 128 -36.90 -0.15 -29.32
CA SER A 128 -37.83 -0.55 -28.27
C SER A 128 -39.02 -1.34 -28.82
N GLU A 129 -39.77 -1.94 -27.87
CA GLU A 129 -41.08 -2.61 -28.00
C GLU A 129 -41.01 -4.12 -28.35
N GLU A 130 -41.76 -5.04 -27.76
CA GLU A 130 -42.70 -5.08 -26.64
C GLU A 130 -42.99 -6.58 -26.33
N ASN A 131 -43.49 -6.85 -25.13
CA ASN A 131 -44.44 -7.91 -24.73
C ASN A 131 -43.93 -9.11 -23.92
N GLY A 132 -44.53 -9.24 -22.72
CA GLY A 132 -44.98 -10.56 -22.23
C GLY A 132 -44.53 -11.00 -20.84
N THR A 133 -45.02 -10.33 -19.80
CA THR A 133 -45.60 -10.92 -18.58
C THR A 133 -44.75 -11.81 -17.63
N HIS A 134 -44.40 -11.18 -16.49
CA HIS A 134 -44.57 -11.65 -15.10
C HIS A 134 -43.99 -13.02 -14.67
N THR A 135 -42.97 -13.00 -13.83
CA THR A 135 -43.06 -13.47 -12.42
C THR A 135 -41.83 -13.06 -11.62
N GLU A 136 -42.08 -12.54 -10.41
CA GLU A 136 -41.08 -12.25 -9.39
C GLU A 136 -40.21 -13.47 -9.09
N ASN A 137 -38.91 -13.26 -8.87
CA ASN A 137 -38.17 -14.02 -7.87
C ASN A 137 -36.97 -13.22 -7.35
N ILE A 138 -37.10 -12.77 -6.11
CA ILE A 138 -36.00 -12.31 -5.26
C ILE A 138 -35.02 -13.46 -5.13
N ASN A 139 -33.80 -13.34 -5.68
CA ASN A 139 -32.72 -14.27 -5.38
C ASN A 139 -31.52 -13.56 -4.77
N LYS A 140 -31.46 -13.64 -3.43
CA LYS A 140 -30.31 -13.36 -2.61
C LYS A 140 -29.27 -14.45 -2.84
N ASN A 141 -28.09 -14.11 -3.37
CA ASN A 141 -26.87 -14.92 -3.25
C ASN A 141 -25.71 -13.93 -3.04
N HIS A 142 -25.28 -13.58 -1.82
CA HIS A 142 -24.57 -14.40 -0.84
C HIS A 142 -23.48 -15.29 -1.46
N VAL A 143 -22.32 -14.70 -1.73
CA VAL A 143 -21.05 -15.44 -1.82
C VAL A 143 -20.01 -14.76 -0.92
N ALA A 144 -19.95 -15.34 0.28
CA ALA A 144 -18.82 -15.49 1.20
C ALA A 144 -17.83 -14.31 1.37
N LYS A 145 -18.06 -13.52 2.43
CA LYS A 145 -16.97 -12.84 3.14
C LYS A 145 -16.14 -13.92 3.85
N GLY A 146 -14.95 -14.20 3.34
CA GLY A 146 -13.97 -15.04 4.02
C GLY A 146 -13.54 -14.39 5.34
N ILE A 147 -14.00 -14.94 6.46
CA ILE A 147 -13.51 -14.60 7.80
C ILE A 147 -12.16 -15.30 7.96
N PHE A 148 -11.06 -14.61 7.67
CA PHE A 148 -9.72 -15.09 8.02
C PHE A 148 -9.38 -14.68 9.45
N THR A 149 -9.98 -15.37 10.43
CA THR A 149 -9.55 -15.28 11.83
C THR A 149 -8.26 -16.09 12.00
N THR A 150 -7.13 -15.46 11.71
CA THR A 150 -5.82 -15.97 12.10
C THR A 150 -5.45 -15.57 13.52
N LYS A 151 -4.73 -16.47 14.20
CA LYS A 151 -4.23 -16.39 15.59
C LYS A 151 -3.67 -15.03 16.04
N ASN A 152 -3.30 -14.15 15.12
CA ASN A 152 -2.76 -12.82 15.36
C ASN A 152 -3.76 -11.85 16.04
N THR A 153 -5.06 -11.89 15.70
CA THR A 153 -6.06 -11.03 16.38
C THR A 153 -6.32 -11.48 17.82
N LEU A 154 -6.32 -12.80 18.08
CA LEU A 154 -6.51 -13.35 19.43
C LEU A 154 -5.36 -12.94 20.36
N LEU A 155 -4.12 -12.94 19.86
CA LEU A 155 -2.95 -12.51 20.63
C LEU A 155 -3.02 -11.03 21.03
N ILE A 156 -3.46 -10.16 20.12
CA ILE A 156 -3.61 -8.72 20.39
C ILE A 156 -4.68 -8.47 21.47
N VAL A 157 -5.83 -9.16 21.39
CA VAL A 157 -6.89 -9.05 22.40
C VAL A 157 -6.41 -9.55 23.77
N CYS A 158 -5.66 -10.66 23.83
CA CYS A 158 -5.08 -11.16 25.07
C CYS A 158 -4.05 -10.17 25.68
N PHE A 159 -3.27 -9.47 24.86
CA PHE A 159 -2.33 -8.46 25.34
C PHE A 159 -3.05 -7.28 26.01
N PHE A 160 -4.11 -6.75 25.41
CA PHE A 160 -4.89 -5.65 26.01
C PHE A 160 -5.63 -6.08 27.27
N ALA A 161 -6.16 -7.31 27.32
CA ALA A 161 -6.79 -7.85 28.52
C ALA A 161 -5.78 -8.00 29.67
N ALA A 162 -4.59 -8.52 29.40
CA ALA A 162 -3.54 -8.65 30.41
C ALA A 162 -3.06 -7.29 30.93
N TRP A 163 -2.89 -6.30 30.05
CA TRP A 163 -2.51 -4.93 30.44
C TRP A 163 -3.61 -4.24 31.24
N GLY A 164 -4.88 -4.44 30.88
CA GLY A 164 -6.03 -3.92 31.61
C GLY A 164 -6.12 -4.49 33.03
N ILE A 165 -5.86 -5.78 33.22
CA ILE A 165 -5.87 -6.42 34.54
C ILE A 165 -4.74 -5.88 35.42
N VAL A 166 -3.53 -5.73 34.86
CA VAL A 166 -2.39 -5.13 35.60
C VAL A 166 -2.72 -3.69 36.01
N TYR A 167 -3.23 -2.89 35.07
CA TYR A 167 -3.63 -1.51 35.35
C TYR A 167 -4.69 -1.42 36.46
N ILE A 168 -5.77 -2.21 36.37
CA ILE A 168 -6.84 -2.24 37.38
C ILE A 168 -6.29 -2.70 38.74
N SER A 169 -5.39 -3.68 38.77
CA SER A 169 -4.76 -4.16 40.01
C SER A 169 -3.88 -3.09 40.68
N SER A 170 -3.15 -2.29 39.89
CA SER A 170 -2.36 -1.17 40.40
C SER A 170 -3.25 -0.08 40.99
N TYR A 171 -4.36 0.26 40.33
CA TYR A 171 -5.34 1.22 40.85
C TYR A 171 -5.96 0.76 42.17
N PHE A 172 -6.32 -0.53 42.27
CA PHE A 172 -6.92 -1.07 43.48
C PHE A 172 -5.92 -1.14 44.65
N PHE A 173 -4.64 -1.44 44.36
CA PHE A 173 -3.57 -1.44 45.34
C PHE A 173 -3.29 -0.04 45.92
N ASP A 174 -3.25 0.99 45.07
CA ASP A 174 -3.10 2.38 45.50
C ASP A 174 -4.27 2.83 46.40
N MET A 175 -5.49 2.40 46.08
CA MET A 175 -6.68 2.71 46.87
C MET A 175 -6.67 1.99 48.24
N ALA A 176 -6.20 0.74 48.29
CA ALA A 176 -6.03 -0.01 49.52
C ALA A 176 -4.93 0.58 50.43
N PHE A 177 -3.87 1.14 49.85
CA PHE A 177 -2.83 1.85 50.59
C PHE A 177 -3.35 3.16 51.22
N GLN A 178 -4.13 3.94 50.47
CA GLN A 178 -4.79 5.15 51.00
C GLN A 178 -5.79 4.84 52.12
N SER A 179 -6.48 3.71 52.06
CA SER A 179 -7.41 3.27 53.10
C SER A 179 -6.73 2.95 54.44
N LYS A 180 -5.54 2.30 54.41
CA LYS A 180 -4.78 1.98 55.64
C LYS A 180 -4.07 3.18 56.28
N SER A 181 -3.71 4.20 55.50
CA SER A 181 -3.09 5.44 55.99
C SER A 181 -3.97 6.19 57.02
N HIS A 182 -5.30 6.11 56.88
CA HIS A 182 -6.23 6.80 57.77
C HIS A 182 -6.55 6.05 59.08
N THR A 183 -6.16 4.79 59.24
CA THR A 183 -6.50 3.98 60.42
C THR A 183 -5.41 3.94 61.50
N ILE A 184 -4.21 4.49 61.23
CA ILE A 184 -3.09 4.56 62.19
C ILE A 184 -2.90 6.02 62.64
N LYS A 185 -3.94 6.60 63.24
CA LYS A 185 -3.81 7.74 64.15
C LYS A 185 -4.77 7.50 65.31
N LYS A 186 -4.28 6.83 66.34
CA LYS A 186 -4.84 6.89 67.68
C LYS A 186 -3.71 6.86 68.69
#